data_AF-A0A4Q6AEM8-F1
#
_entry.id   AF-A0A4Q6AEM8-F1
#
_cell.length_a   1.000
_cell.length_b   1.000
_cell.length_c   1.000
_cell.angle_alpha   90.00
_cell.angle_beta   90.00
_cell.angle_gamma   90.00
#
_symmetry.space_group_name_H-M   'P 1'
#
loop_
_entity.id
_entity.type
_entity.pdbx_description
1 polymer ?
#
loop_
_entity_poly.entity_id
_entity_poly.type
_entity_poly.pdbx_seq_one_letter_code
_entity_poly.pdbx_strand_id
1 'polypeptide(L)'
;MPEQFVPDKNKGKNVDLEHHVDCRTKKEADDLYEMAVGRLKTPEQWSLLPGTTRTRFSLVKTNHDGKFIQEGDYIRIDVPGPGPSDGSGYDYVQIAALIEEMPDDGRVRKTGIKLRPSSDPDSKSEKVAHFFDEQSSSSLLISQDGQRIGQFFNERRTVVRAVA
;
A
#
# COMPACT_ATOMS: atom_id res chain seq x y z
N MET A 1 -10.96 -10.47 1.80
CA MET A 1 -9.47 -10.43 1.82
C MET A 1 -8.95 -11.63 2.61
N PRO A 2 -7.93 -12.39 2.12
CA PRO A 2 -7.37 -13.53 2.87
C PRO A 2 -6.63 -13.06 4.14
N GLU A 3 -6.63 -13.86 5.21
CA GLU A 3 -6.10 -13.48 6.54
C GLU A 3 -4.67 -12.96 6.51
N GLN A 4 -3.78 -13.57 5.72
CA GLN A 4 -2.39 -13.13 5.64
C GLN A 4 -2.21 -11.73 5.06
N PHE A 5 -3.21 -11.20 4.34
CA PHE A 5 -3.19 -9.84 3.80
C PHE A 5 -3.93 -8.86 4.72
N VAL A 6 -4.65 -9.36 5.73
CA VAL A 6 -5.25 -8.50 6.76
C VAL A 6 -4.12 -7.91 7.62
N PRO A 7 -4.14 -6.60 7.91
CA PRO A 7 -3.15 -6.00 8.79
C PRO A 7 -3.29 -6.51 10.24
N ASP A 8 -2.16 -6.63 10.95
CA ASP A 8 -2.06 -7.44 12.18
C ASP A 8 -2.78 -6.86 13.43
N LYS A 9 -3.38 -5.65 13.37
CA LYS A 9 -3.94 -4.95 14.54
C LYS A 9 -5.34 -4.39 14.31
N ASN A 10 -6.25 -4.57 15.29
CA ASN A 10 -7.71 -4.37 15.14
C ASN A 10 -8.36 -3.45 16.20
N LYS A 11 -7.63 -2.49 16.81
CA LYS A 11 -8.16 -1.69 17.94
C LYS A 11 -8.76 -0.32 17.58
N GLY A 12 -9.10 -0.04 16.32
CA GLY A 12 -9.67 1.26 15.94
C GLY A 12 -10.45 1.27 14.63
N LYS A 13 -10.45 2.43 13.94
CA LYS A 13 -11.21 2.61 12.69
C LYS A 13 -10.57 1.81 11.56
N ASN A 14 -11.43 1.17 10.79
CA ASN A 14 -11.06 0.32 9.67
C ASN A 14 -11.61 0.91 8.38
N VAL A 15 -10.79 0.93 7.33
CA VAL A 15 -11.20 1.33 5.98
C VAL A 15 -10.93 0.16 5.06
N ASP A 16 -11.99 -0.37 4.47
CA ASP A 16 -11.94 -1.45 3.50
C ASP A 16 -12.50 -0.91 2.17
N LEU A 17 -11.67 -0.88 1.14
CA LEU A 17 -12.06 -0.50 -0.22
C LEU A 17 -11.80 -1.68 -1.16
N GLU A 18 -12.79 -1.98 -1.98
CA GLU A 18 -12.74 -3.09 -2.93
C GLU A 18 -13.26 -2.61 -4.28
N HIS A 19 -12.56 -3.00 -5.35
CA HIS A 19 -12.94 -2.73 -6.72
C HIS A 19 -12.72 -3.96 -7.57
N HIS A 20 -13.59 -4.20 -8.54
CA HIS A 20 -13.45 -5.32 -9.46
C HIS A 20 -13.73 -4.94 -10.90
N VAL A 21 -13.08 -5.67 -11.79
CA VAL A 21 -13.28 -5.61 -13.22
C VAL A 21 -13.46 -7.03 -13.74
N ASP A 22 -14.56 -7.28 -14.44
CA ASP A 22 -14.78 -8.52 -15.18
C ASP A 22 -14.28 -8.33 -16.62
N CYS A 23 -13.31 -9.16 -17.02
CA CYS A 23 -12.76 -9.17 -18.37
C CYS A 23 -13.57 -10.09 -19.28
N ARG A 24 -13.47 -9.84 -20.59
CA ARG A 24 -14.16 -10.64 -21.62
C ARG A 24 -13.43 -11.93 -21.95
N THR A 25 -12.12 -11.96 -21.71
CA THR A 25 -11.27 -13.10 -22.01
C THR A 25 -10.24 -13.33 -20.90
N LYS A 26 -9.74 -14.56 -20.78
CA LYS A 26 -8.64 -14.90 -19.88
C LYS A 26 -7.37 -14.09 -20.19
N LYS A 27 -7.06 -13.89 -21.48
CA LYS A 27 -5.91 -13.08 -21.90
C LYS A 27 -6.03 -11.63 -21.43
N GLU A 28 -7.21 -11.02 -21.57
CA GLU A 28 -7.44 -9.66 -21.09
C GLU A 28 -7.28 -9.57 -19.57
N ALA A 29 -7.77 -10.57 -18.82
CA ALA A 29 -7.55 -10.64 -17.38
C ALA A 29 -6.06 -10.79 -17.04
N ASP A 30 -5.32 -11.59 -17.82
CA ASP A 30 -3.88 -11.78 -17.62
C ASP A 30 -3.10 -10.48 -17.83
N ASP A 31 -3.36 -9.80 -18.94
CA ASP A 31 -2.73 -8.52 -19.29
C ASP A 31 -3.10 -7.43 -18.25
N LEU A 32 -4.36 -7.39 -17.80
CA LEU A 32 -4.84 -6.44 -16.78
C LEU A 32 -4.21 -6.70 -15.42
N TYR A 33 -4.09 -7.96 -15.00
CA TYR A 33 -3.43 -8.32 -13.74
C TYR A 33 -1.96 -7.93 -13.76
N GLU A 34 -1.22 -8.24 -14.82
CA GLU A 34 0.20 -7.88 -14.94
C GLU A 34 0.41 -6.37 -14.90
N MET A 35 -0.45 -5.61 -15.59
CA MET A 35 -0.44 -4.15 -15.52
C MET A 35 -0.74 -3.65 -14.10
N ALA A 36 -1.74 -4.23 -13.42
CA ALA A 36 -2.13 -3.84 -12.07
C ALA A 36 -1.02 -4.18 -11.04
N VAL A 37 -0.35 -5.32 -11.18
CA VAL A 37 0.81 -5.69 -10.36
C VAL A 37 2.00 -4.77 -10.64
N GLY A 38 2.26 -4.43 -11.91
CA GLY A 38 3.28 -3.45 -12.27
C GLY A 38 3.04 -2.10 -11.58
N ARG A 39 1.79 -1.60 -11.61
CA ARG A 39 1.38 -0.39 -10.90
C ARG A 39 1.52 -0.53 -9.38
N LEU A 40 1.10 -1.66 -8.82
CA LEU A 40 1.23 -1.94 -7.39
C LEU A 40 2.69 -1.87 -6.96
N LYS A 41 3.62 -2.40 -7.77
CA LYS A 41 5.05 -2.42 -7.45
C LYS A 41 5.80 -1.11 -7.76
N THR A 42 5.12 -0.08 -8.29
CA THR A 42 5.71 1.22 -8.64
C THR A 42 4.96 2.36 -7.94
N PRO A 43 5.41 2.78 -6.74
CA PRO A 43 4.73 3.76 -5.89
C PRO A 43 4.33 5.05 -6.62
N GLU A 44 5.19 5.54 -7.51
CA GLU A 44 4.97 6.76 -8.29
C GLU A 44 3.65 6.71 -9.10
N GLN A 45 3.21 5.51 -9.49
CA GLN A 45 1.98 5.27 -10.24
C GLN A 45 0.71 5.17 -9.39
N TRP A 46 0.81 5.17 -8.04
CA TRP A 46 -0.34 5.12 -7.14
C TRP A 46 -1.13 6.44 -7.10
N SER A 47 -0.51 7.53 -7.55
CA SER A 47 -1.09 8.89 -7.60
C SER A 47 -2.25 9.06 -8.59
N LEU A 48 -2.65 8.02 -9.31
CA LEU A 48 -3.62 8.07 -10.41
C LEU A 48 -5.07 7.70 -10.01
N LEU A 49 -5.37 7.49 -8.73
CA LEU A 49 -6.75 7.23 -8.31
C LEU A 49 -7.62 8.49 -8.46
N PRO A 50 -8.74 8.44 -9.21
CA PRO A 50 -9.59 9.61 -9.40
C PRO A 50 -10.25 10.01 -8.07
N GLY A 51 -9.97 11.25 -7.63
CA GLY A 51 -10.57 11.85 -6.43
C GLY A 51 -9.59 12.20 -5.31
N THR A 52 -8.32 11.76 -5.37
CA THR A 52 -7.31 12.11 -4.37
C THR A 52 -6.44 13.29 -4.82
N THR A 53 -6.64 14.39 -4.11
CA THR A 53 -5.81 15.59 -4.00
C THR A 53 -4.29 15.35 -4.13
N ARG A 54 -3.69 15.56 -5.31
CA ARG A 54 -2.25 15.86 -5.56
C ARG A 54 -1.19 15.06 -4.73
N THR A 55 -1.54 13.92 -4.14
CA THR A 55 -0.65 13.16 -3.26
C THR A 55 0.37 12.42 -4.11
N ARG A 56 1.66 12.60 -3.83
CA ARG A 56 2.74 11.91 -4.53
C ARG A 56 3.35 10.85 -3.65
N PHE A 57 3.63 9.69 -4.24
CA PHE A 57 4.36 8.62 -3.60
C PHE A 57 5.70 8.50 -4.32
N SER A 58 6.79 8.29 -3.57
CA SER A 58 8.13 8.15 -4.15
C SER A 58 8.93 7.13 -3.39
N LEU A 59 9.59 6.21 -4.09
CA LEU A 59 10.58 5.31 -3.50
C LEU A 59 11.82 6.13 -3.10
N VAL A 60 12.18 6.13 -1.82
CA VAL A 60 13.26 7.00 -1.29
C VAL A 60 14.45 6.25 -0.71
N LYS A 61 14.28 4.97 -0.34
CA LYS A 61 15.40 4.13 0.11
C LYS A 61 15.16 2.68 -0.30
N THR A 62 16.16 2.13 -0.99
CA THR A 62 16.23 0.74 -1.42
C THR A 62 17.62 0.19 -1.12
N ASN A 63 17.75 -1.13 -1.08
CA ASN A 63 19.04 -1.82 -1.06
C ASN A 63 19.35 -2.50 -2.41
N HIS A 64 18.62 -2.13 -3.47
CA HIS A 64 18.67 -2.74 -4.78
C HIS A 64 18.55 -1.72 -5.92
N ASP A 65 19.06 -2.10 -7.09
CA ASP A 65 19.00 -1.27 -8.32
C ASP A 65 17.69 -1.45 -9.12
N GLY A 66 16.78 -2.30 -8.61
CA GLY A 66 15.47 -2.56 -9.23
C GLY A 66 14.52 -1.37 -9.17
N LYS A 67 13.65 -1.25 -10.19
CA LYS A 67 12.57 -0.24 -10.27
C LYS A 67 11.30 -0.62 -9.51
N PHE A 68 11.19 -1.87 -9.10
CA PHE A 68 10.05 -2.38 -8.35
C PHE A 68 10.39 -2.45 -6.88
N ILE A 69 9.41 -2.15 -6.04
CA ILE A 69 9.55 -2.26 -4.59
C ILE A 69 9.87 -3.68 -4.16
N GLN A 70 10.67 -3.78 -3.10
CA GLN A 70 10.93 -5.01 -2.35
C GLN A 70 10.59 -4.83 -0.87
N GLU A 71 10.54 -5.94 -0.15
CA GLU A 71 10.43 -5.91 1.31
C GLU A 71 11.62 -5.13 1.90
N GLY A 72 11.32 -4.22 2.82
CA GLY A 72 12.31 -3.36 3.46
C GLY A 72 12.44 -1.96 2.84
N ASP A 73 11.92 -1.75 1.63
CA ASP A 73 11.96 -0.44 0.95
C ASP A 73 11.11 0.63 1.65
N TYR A 74 11.50 1.89 1.47
CA TYR A 74 10.80 3.04 2.05
C TYR A 74 10.18 3.93 0.98
N ILE A 75 8.93 4.31 1.23
CA ILE A 75 8.14 5.18 0.38
C ILE A 75 7.85 6.46 1.14
N ARG A 76 8.13 7.59 0.49
CA ARG A 76 7.74 8.93 0.91
C ARG A 76 6.37 9.27 0.33
N ILE A 77 5.51 9.86 1.15
CA ILE A 77 4.17 10.31 0.81
C ILE A 77 4.13 11.84 0.97
N ASP A 78 3.80 12.52 -0.11
CA ASP A 78 3.65 13.97 -0.16
C ASP A 78 2.17 14.32 -0.26
N VAL A 79 1.54 14.66 0.87
CA VAL A 79 0.14 15.08 0.91
C VAL A 79 0.07 16.62 0.92
N PRO A 80 -0.46 17.26 -0.14
CA PRO A 80 -0.57 18.71 -0.20
C PRO A 80 -1.74 19.26 0.61
N GLY A 81 -1.46 20.20 1.50
CA GLY A 81 -2.42 20.92 2.34
C GLY A 81 -1.70 21.84 3.33
N PRO A 82 -2.41 22.69 4.10
CA PRO A 82 -1.79 23.42 5.21
C PRO A 82 -1.37 22.40 6.26
N GLY A 83 -0.09 21.99 6.20
CA GLY A 83 0.48 21.02 7.13
C GLY A 83 0.42 21.51 8.57
N PRO A 84 0.65 20.62 9.55
CA PRO A 84 0.76 21.00 10.95
C PRO A 84 1.90 22.02 11.16
N SER A 85 1.71 22.90 12.14
CA SER A 85 2.51 24.10 12.43
C SER A 85 4.00 23.85 12.74
N ASP A 86 4.41 22.59 12.91
CA ASP A 86 5.75 22.21 13.40
C ASP A 86 6.79 21.94 12.31
N GLY A 87 6.42 22.08 11.02
CA GLY A 87 7.39 22.15 9.92
C GLY A 87 8.01 20.82 9.50
N SER A 88 8.27 20.71 8.19
CA SER A 88 8.87 19.57 7.46
C SER A 88 8.11 18.24 7.60
N GLY A 89 7.23 17.86 6.68
CA GLY A 89 7.55 17.67 5.27
C GLY A 89 7.57 16.17 4.98
N TYR A 90 6.52 15.67 4.32
CA TYR A 90 6.31 14.28 3.93
C TYR A 90 6.05 13.26 5.06
N ASP A 91 5.23 12.26 4.76
CA ASP A 91 5.08 11.04 5.57
C ASP A 91 5.91 9.90 4.96
N TYR A 92 6.22 8.87 5.75
CA TYR A 92 6.98 7.71 5.29
C TYR A 92 6.32 6.41 5.69
N VAL A 93 6.37 5.42 4.80
CA VAL A 93 5.97 4.04 5.06
C VAL A 93 7.06 3.09 4.56
N GLN A 94 7.17 1.93 5.21
CA GLN A 94 8.05 0.85 4.77
C GLN A 94 7.23 -0.33 4.23
N ILE A 95 7.74 -0.99 3.19
CA ILE A 95 7.22 -2.28 2.74
C ILE A 95 7.56 -3.34 3.80
N ALA A 96 6.55 -3.73 4.58
CA ALA A 96 6.69 -4.75 5.61
C ALA A 96 6.65 -6.17 5.04
N ALA A 97 5.96 -6.37 3.91
CA ALA A 97 5.93 -7.64 3.19
C ALA A 97 5.51 -7.41 1.74
N LEU A 98 6.07 -8.20 0.81
CA LEU A 98 5.59 -8.38 -0.56
C LEU A 98 5.25 -9.87 -0.73
N ILE A 99 3.99 -10.17 -0.99
CA ILE A 99 3.47 -11.54 -1.01
C ILE A 99 2.92 -11.83 -2.41
N GLU A 100 3.39 -12.91 -3.03
CA GLU A 100 2.93 -13.41 -4.32
C GLU A 100 2.44 -14.85 -4.17
N GLU A 101 1.17 -15.08 -4.49
CA GLU A 101 0.55 -16.41 -4.49
C GLU A 101 0.14 -16.79 -5.90
N MET A 102 0.65 -17.93 -6.37
CA MET A 102 0.15 -18.64 -7.54
C MET A 102 -0.03 -20.11 -7.13
N PRO A 103 -1.26 -20.55 -6.82
CA PRO A 103 -1.57 -21.94 -6.56
C PRO A 103 -1.29 -22.80 -7.81
N ASP A 104 -0.96 -24.07 -7.59
CA ASP A 104 -0.63 -25.03 -8.64
C ASP A 104 -1.77 -25.25 -9.64
N ASP A 105 -3.02 -24.99 -9.24
CA ASP A 105 -4.19 -25.10 -10.13
C ASP A 105 -4.33 -23.92 -11.10
N GLY A 106 -3.51 -22.87 -10.93
CA GLY A 106 -3.47 -21.67 -11.77
C GLY A 106 -4.77 -20.86 -11.80
N ARG A 107 -5.74 -21.17 -10.93
CA ARG A 107 -7.08 -20.55 -10.98
C ARG A 107 -7.10 -19.16 -10.39
N VAL A 108 -6.42 -18.99 -9.25
CA VAL A 108 -6.46 -17.76 -8.47
C VAL A 108 -5.05 -17.28 -8.17
N ARG A 109 -4.60 -16.18 -8.77
CA ARG A 109 -3.31 -15.56 -8.41
C ARG A 109 -3.50 -14.26 -7.65
N LYS A 110 -2.59 -13.98 -6.71
CA LYS A 110 -2.64 -12.81 -5.85
C LYS A 110 -1.25 -12.20 -5.69
N THR A 111 -1.19 -10.89 -5.72
CA THR A 111 0.02 -10.14 -5.36
C THR A 111 -0.40 -9.01 -4.44
N GLY A 112 0.22 -8.92 -3.27
CA GLY A 112 -0.10 -7.89 -2.30
C GLY A 112 1.12 -7.39 -1.54
N ILE A 113 0.98 -6.21 -0.97
CA ILE A 113 1.97 -5.58 -0.12
C ILE A 113 1.36 -5.21 1.22
N LYS A 114 2.16 -5.33 2.29
CA LYS A 114 1.88 -4.73 3.59
C LYS A 114 2.76 -3.51 3.79
N LEU A 115 2.16 -2.43 4.26
CA LEU A 115 2.80 -1.16 4.57
C LEU A 115 2.69 -0.90 6.07
N ARG A 116 3.80 -0.43 6.65
CA ARG A 116 3.83 0.10 8.02
C ARG A 116 4.34 1.54 8.03
N PRO A 117 3.77 2.43 8.86
CA PRO A 117 4.33 3.75 9.11
C PRO A 117 5.80 3.64 9.52
N SER A 118 6.60 4.61 9.11
CA SER A 118 8.01 4.69 9.48
C SER A 118 8.45 6.14 9.65
N SER A 119 9.57 6.33 10.33
CA SER A 119 10.28 7.60 10.33
C SER A 119 10.97 7.81 8.99
N ASP A 120 11.42 9.05 8.74
CA ASP A 120 12.31 9.32 7.62
C ASP A 120 13.56 8.45 7.77
N PRO A 121 13.86 7.57 6.79
CA PRO A 121 14.92 6.58 6.92
C PRO A 121 16.33 7.17 6.89
N ASP A 122 16.49 8.44 6.56
CA ASP A 122 17.78 9.16 6.56
C ASP A 122 17.87 10.19 7.69
N SER A 123 16.80 10.37 8.47
CA SER A 123 16.85 11.20 9.67
C SER A 123 17.47 10.46 10.86
N LYS A 124 18.15 11.20 11.74
CA LYS A 124 18.62 10.69 13.04
C LYS A 124 17.51 10.64 14.10
N SER A 125 16.27 11.00 13.73
CA SER A 125 15.14 11.08 14.63
C SER A 125 14.25 9.85 14.41
N GLU A 126 13.88 9.16 15.49
CA GLU A 126 12.95 8.04 15.42
C GLU A 126 11.48 8.50 15.34
N LYS A 127 11.22 9.80 15.20
CA LYS A 127 9.85 10.33 15.15
C LYS A 127 9.17 9.93 13.84
N VAL A 128 8.13 9.12 13.92
CA VAL A 128 7.21 8.84 12.81
C VAL A 128 6.37 10.09 12.55
N ALA A 129 6.27 10.50 11.29
CA ALA A 129 5.51 11.68 10.89
C ALA A 129 4.02 11.54 11.23
N HIS A 130 3.42 12.64 11.68
CA HIS A 130 2.16 12.70 12.44
C HIS A 130 0.88 12.23 11.71
N PHE A 131 0.91 11.91 10.41
CA PHE A 131 -0.32 11.59 9.65
C PHE A 131 -0.81 10.16 9.86
N PHE A 132 0.08 9.24 10.19
CA PHE A 132 -0.24 7.86 10.54
C PHE A 132 0.13 7.59 11.99
N ASP A 133 -0.80 7.04 12.77
CA ASP A 133 -0.47 6.45 14.07
C ASP A 133 0.59 5.37 13.84
N GLU A 134 1.67 5.35 14.62
CA GLU A 134 2.74 4.34 14.57
C GLU A 134 2.19 2.90 14.57
N GLN A 135 0.98 2.71 15.09
CA GLN A 135 0.30 1.43 15.16
C GLN A 135 -0.63 1.10 13.99
N SER A 136 -0.77 2.00 13.02
CA SER A 136 -1.57 1.74 11.82
C SER A 136 -0.85 0.81 10.86
N SER A 137 -1.62 0.05 10.10
CA SER A 137 -1.08 -0.87 9.09
C SER A 137 -2.01 -0.91 7.90
N SER A 138 -1.43 -0.91 6.71
CA SER A 138 -2.17 -0.87 5.45
C SER A 138 -1.75 -2.02 4.55
N SER A 139 -2.69 -2.56 3.80
CA SER A 139 -2.43 -3.61 2.82
C SER A 139 -3.10 -3.27 1.50
N LEU A 140 -2.37 -3.51 0.41
CA LEU A 140 -2.88 -3.43 -0.96
C LEU A 140 -2.76 -4.80 -1.60
N LEU A 141 -3.80 -5.24 -2.29
CA LEU A 141 -3.87 -6.57 -2.89
C LEU A 141 -4.51 -6.50 -4.27
N ILE A 142 -3.88 -7.13 -5.24
CA ILE A 142 -4.44 -7.44 -6.55
C ILE A 142 -4.69 -8.95 -6.60
N SER A 143 -5.89 -9.34 -7.03
CA SER A 143 -6.24 -10.75 -7.25
C SER A 143 -6.80 -10.96 -8.64
N GLN A 144 -6.53 -12.11 -9.23
CA GLN A 144 -7.23 -12.60 -10.40
C GLN A 144 -7.86 -13.95 -10.09
N ASP A 145 -9.14 -14.10 -10.38
CA ASP A 145 -9.87 -15.37 -10.36
C ASP A 145 -10.50 -15.57 -11.75
N GLY A 146 -9.88 -16.43 -12.55
CA GLY A 146 -10.25 -16.62 -13.95
C GLY A 146 -10.21 -15.32 -14.77
N GLN A 147 -11.39 -14.77 -15.07
CA GLN A 147 -11.56 -13.53 -15.85
C GLN A 147 -11.88 -12.31 -14.98
N ARG A 148 -11.94 -12.46 -13.66
CA ARG A 148 -12.26 -11.39 -12.73
C ARG A 148 -10.99 -10.87 -12.07
N ILE A 149 -10.76 -9.57 -12.16
CA ILE A 149 -9.69 -8.86 -11.44
C ILE A 149 -10.30 -8.13 -10.26
N GLY A 150 -9.66 -8.26 -9.10
CA GLY A 150 -10.01 -7.53 -7.88
C GLY A 150 -8.83 -6.71 -7.39
N GLN A 151 -9.11 -5.49 -6.94
CA GLN A 151 -8.21 -4.64 -6.16
C GLN A 151 -8.81 -4.44 -4.78
N PHE A 152 -8.01 -4.65 -3.75
CA PHE A 152 -8.41 -4.49 -2.37
C PHE A 152 -7.41 -3.56 -1.67
N PHE A 153 -7.94 -2.59 -0.95
CA PHE A 153 -7.19 -1.78 0.00
C PHE A 153 -7.79 -1.96 1.38
N ASN A 154 -6.93 -2.22 2.35
CA ASN A 154 -7.30 -2.40 3.74
C ASN A 154 -6.42 -1.51 4.60
N GLU A 155 -7.02 -0.66 5.41
CA GLU A 155 -6.31 0.15 6.38
C GLU A 155 -6.92 -0.10 7.76
N ARG A 156 -6.06 -0.40 8.73
CA ARG A 156 -6.42 -0.54 10.13
C ARG A 156 -5.68 0.51 10.92
N ARG A 157 -6.41 1.37 11.65
CA ARG A 157 -5.85 2.39 12.55
C ARG A 157 -6.12 2.01 14.00
N THR A 158 -5.19 2.31 14.90
CA THR A 158 -5.52 2.42 16.32
C THR A 158 -6.08 3.82 16.58
N VAL A 159 -7.11 3.93 17.41
CA VAL A 159 -7.51 5.25 17.94
C VAL A 159 -6.80 5.40 19.27
N VAL A 160 -5.72 6.18 19.32
CA VAL A 160 -5.17 6.63 20.60
C VAL A 160 -6.17 7.64 21.18
N ARG A 161 -7.01 7.21 22.11
CA ARG A 161 -7.72 8.17 22.96
C ARG A 161 -6.66 8.86 23.81
N ALA A 162 -6.40 10.14 23.53
CA ALA A 162 -5.76 11.01 24.51
C ALA A 162 -6.67 11.01 25.74
N VAL A 163 -6.23 10.34 26.80
CA VAL A 163 -6.84 10.49 28.11
C VAL A 163 -6.35 11.85 28.62
N ALA A 164 -7.29 12.79 28.75
CA ALA A 164 -7.06 14.11 29.32
C ALA A 164 -6.76 14.02 30.83
#